data_AF-A0A811VE27-F1
#
_entry.id   AF-A0A811VE27-F1
#
_cell.length_a   1.000
_cell.length_b   1.000
_cell.length_c   1.000
_cell.angle_alpha   90.00
_cell.angle_beta   90.00
_cell.angle_gamma   90.00
#
_symmetry.space_group_name_H-M   'P 1'
#
loop_
_entity.id
_entity.type
_entity.pdbx_description
1 polymer ?
#
loop_
_entity_poly.entity_id
_entity_poly.type
_entity_poly.pdbx_seq_one_letter_code
_entity_poly.pdbx_strand_id
1 'polypeptide(L)'
;MKYYKQSVPRPFATTIAEELFQNNFVPSDTDFRIFRSYGMVPGLDMAHSLNGYVYHTKYDTYTNLERRTCQTTGENILALTWALANAPELKSPEDYAKGHTVFYDYLGWFMIFYTEDTGIILNITISVCAIVVILSSVFLMTRATDADSIKRVVIRFITIFGVQIATIAVAVGLTFLIAVAIDGIGASECWYSETWLIFGLYFCPMFFVMTFIPAIYIRWTKEGTNMRLDDTLACFMHSHCLILACICLTMTGLSIRSAFFPMIAIFFYTISVVLNIINGLWGKKYLYLPIHLACQLLPFWFYTYLTLAFLKIFIPMQGRDGPTSKPEFLIAGLCAIMSIHFGGFILPILNRFRKSKTFLSLFGVICLIFIMIACLPTGFPFEKDVAVQRVYVLHTTRTFYDERGFVYRNESGFYVQPVDRRSDTLKKSVFQNAEPKSVLEEDCNTELLCGLPLYNSRWRDWKNYSRWIAAPIPHLPIPTEIELTFKTHITDTRVRYGFSLKSADRVVLYVDPYPNTTVADWSFDLTPLKSKFPTPYFVYHFYSMDDRPLQFWIEMDRGSTDYEGGTLRLGIGAHFLYHEDQYTEEFKGFLDEFPEWSYPIDWVASFESRIF
;
A
#
# COMPACT_ATOMS: atom_id res chain seq x y z
N MET A 1 -12.47 -10.44 18.85
CA MET A 1 -11.59 -9.45 19.53
C MET A 1 -11.59 -9.48 21.06
N LYS A 2 -12.73 -9.61 21.76
CA LYS A 2 -12.77 -9.78 23.24
C LYS A 2 -11.83 -10.90 23.73
N TYR A 3 -11.98 -12.10 23.19
CA TYR A 3 -11.11 -13.26 23.50
C TYR A 3 -9.64 -13.03 23.11
N TYR A 4 -9.40 -12.36 21.98
CA TYR A 4 -8.05 -11.99 21.54
C TYR A 4 -7.35 -11.14 22.60
N LYS A 5 -7.97 -10.05 23.05
CA LYS A 5 -7.43 -9.19 24.12
C LYS A 5 -7.19 -9.94 25.43
N GLN A 6 -8.07 -10.86 25.80
CA GLN A 6 -8.01 -11.55 27.10
C GLN A 6 -6.97 -12.68 27.15
N SER A 7 -6.72 -13.32 26.01
CA SER A 7 -6.04 -14.62 25.98
C SER A 7 -4.71 -14.59 25.23
N VAL A 8 -4.56 -13.69 24.25
CA VAL A 8 -3.34 -13.63 23.42
C VAL A 8 -2.21 -12.98 24.22
N PRO A 9 -1.09 -13.68 24.49
CA PRO A 9 -0.01 -13.16 25.32
C PRO A 9 0.73 -11.97 24.70
N ARG A 10 0.84 -11.93 23.36
CA ARG A 10 1.54 -10.87 22.63
C ARG A 10 0.64 -10.32 21.51
N PRO A 11 -0.33 -9.46 21.85
CA PRO A 11 -1.27 -8.93 20.87
C PRO A 11 -0.57 -7.94 19.93
N PHE A 12 -0.84 -8.06 18.64
CA PHE A 12 -0.43 -7.11 17.61
C PHE A 12 -1.55 -7.01 16.59
N ALA A 13 -2.31 -5.93 16.63
CA ALA A 13 -3.47 -5.74 15.77
C ALA A 13 -3.94 -4.29 15.84
N THR A 14 -4.42 -3.77 14.71
CA THR A 14 -5.01 -2.42 14.64
C THR A 14 -6.13 -2.37 13.62
N THR A 15 -7.22 -1.69 13.97
CA THR A 15 -8.33 -1.41 13.06
C THR A 15 -7.88 -0.65 11.81
N ILE A 16 -6.79 0.14 11.90
CA ILE A 16 -6.25 0.84 10.72
C ILE A 16 -5.83 -0.19 9.65
N ALA A 17 -5.14 -1.26 10.04
CA ALA A 17 -4.72 -2.30 9.10
C ALA A 17 -5.95 -3.01 8.50
N GLU A 18 -6.91 -3.38 9.34
CA GLU A 18 -8.17 -4.00 8.88
C GLU A 18 -8.90 -3.12 7.84
N GLU A 19 -9.06 -1.82 8.09
CA GLU A 19 -9.71 -0.90 7.16
C GLU A 19 -8.91 -0.72 5.87
N LEU A 20 -7.57 -0.69 5.94
CA LEU A 20 -6.72 -0.60 4.75
C LEU A 20 -6.87 -1.83 3.83
N PHE A 21 -6.92 -3.04 4.41
CA PHE A 21 -7.16 -4.27 3.65
C PHE A 21 -8.60 -4.32 3.10
N GLN A 22 -9.61 -4.02 3.92
CA GLN A 22 -11.02 -4.07 3.50
C GLN A 22 -11.35 -3.06 2.38
N ASN A 23 -10.65 -1.93 2.33
CA ASN A 23 -10.83 -0.90 1.32
C ASN A 23 -9.81 -1.00 0.16
N ASN A 24 -9.07 -2.11 0.04
CA ASN A 24 -8.09 -2.36 -1.03
C ASN A 24 -6.94 -1.32 -1.13
N PHE A 25 -6.64 -0.59 -0.05
CA PHE A 25 -5.42 0.24 0.00
C PHE A 25 -4.16 -0.62 0.10
N VAL A 26 -4.29 -1.84 0.63
CA VAL A 26 -3.30 -2.90 0.51
C VAL A 26 -3.79 -3.87 -0.57
N PRO A 27 -3.17 -3.92 -1.77
CA PRO A 27 -3.60 -4.79 -2.87
C PRO A 27 -3.13 -6.24 -2.65
N SER A 28 -3.57 -6.81 -1.53
CA SER A 28 -3.28 -8.18 -1.12
C SER A 28 -4.56 -8.87 -0.70
N ASP A 29 -4.56 -10.19 -0.82
CA ASP A 29 -5.68 -11.03 -0.48
C ASP A 29 -5.17 -12.31 0.19
N THR A 30 -6.06 -13.03 0.86
CA THR A 30 -5.74 -14.30 1.52
C THR A 30 -6.86 -15.30 1.27
N ASP A 31 -6.59 -16.59 1.52
CA ASP A 31 -7.61 -17.63 1.42
C ASP A 31 -8.82 -17.35 2.33
N PHE A 32 -8.63 -16.56 3.39
CA PHE A 32 -9.70 -16.17 4.31
C PHE A 32 -10.82 -15.37 3.62
N ARG A 33 -10.56 -14.70 2.49
CA ARG A 33 -11.59 -14.00 1.71
C ARG A 33 -12.74 -14.92 1.33
N ILE A 34 -12.46 -16.17 0.94
CA ILE A 34 -13.51 -17.09 0.51
C ILE A 34 -14.50 -17.36 1.65
N PHE A 35 -13.96 -17.65 2.83
CA PHE A 35 -14.75 -17.90 4.04
C PHE A 35 -15.51 -16.65 4.49
N ARG A 36 -14.86 -15.48 4.49
CA ARG A 36 -15.48 -14.20 4.88
C ARG A 36 -16.58 -13.76 3.91
N SER A 37 -16.28 -13.70 2.61
CA SER A 37 -17.12 -13.04 1.61
C SER A 37 -18.19 -13.95 1.00
N TYR A 38 -17.98 -15.27 0.99
CA TYR A 38 -18.96 -16.23 0.42
C TYR A 38 -19.50 -17.19 1.48
N GLY A 39 -18.68 -17.55 2.46
CA GLY A 39 -19.12 -18.37 3.60
C GLY A 39 -19.77 -17.57 4.73
N MET A 40 -19.62 -16.23 4.74
CA MET A 40 -20.03 -15.35 5.84
C MET A 40 -19.50 -15.82 7.21
N VAL A 41 -18.33 -16.44 7.23
CA VAL A 41 -17.72 -17.03 8.43
C VAL A 41 -16.91 -15.96 9.17
N PRO A 42 -17.25 -15.60 10.42
CA PRO A 42 -16.41 -14.73 11.22
C PRO A 42 -15.11 -15.46 11.59
N GLY A 43 -13.99 -14.74 11.55
CA GLY A 43 -12.68 -15.31 11.80
C GLY A 43 -11.60 -14.25 11.93
N LEU A 44 -10.38 -14.70 12.18
CA LEU A 44 -9.20 -13.85 12.31
C LEU A 44 -8.18 -14.28 11.26
N ASP A 45 -7.87 -13.37 10.35
CA ASP A 45 -6.79 -13.53 9.38
C ASP A 45 -5.49 -13.01 9.98
N MET A 46 -4.51 -13.91 10.14
CA MET A 46 -3.26 -13.61 10.84
C MET A 46 -2.09 -13.87 9.90
N ALA A 47 -1.34 -12.81 9.58
CA ALA A 47 -0.15 -12.88 8.74
C ALA A 47 1.03 -12.14 9.40
N HIS A 48 2.23 -12.65 9.19
CA HIS A 48 3.46 -11.93 9.54
C HIS A 48 3.81 -10.94 8.45
N SER A 49 4.21 -9.73 8.84
CA SER A 49 4.47 -8.62 7.91
C SER A 49 5.87 -8.03 8.02
N LEU A 50 6.73 -8.58 8.89
CA LEU A 50 8.12 -8.14 9.04
C LEU A 50 9.00 -8.72 7.93
N ASN A 51 9.99 -7.93 7.50
CA ASN A 51 10.94 -8.28 6.44
C ASN A 51 10.28 -8.64 5.10
N GLY A 52 9.35 -7.81 4.62
CA GLY A 52 8.70 -8.03 3.33
C GLY A 52 9.64 -8.04 2.11
N TYR A 53 10.93 -7.72 2.27
CA TYR A 53 11.91 -7.71 1.17
C TYR A 53 12.23 -9.10 0.65
N VAL A 54 12.11 -10.14 1.47
CA VAL A 54 12.38 -11.53 1.06
C VAL A 54 11.16 -12.22 0.48
N TYR A 55 9.96 -11.63 0.64
CA TYR A 55 8.70 -12.20 0.18
C TYR A 55 8.72 -12.54 -1.32
N HIS A 56 8.27 -13.74 -1.66
CA HIS A 56 8.32 -14.33 -3.02
C HIS A 56 9.73 -14.34 -3.63
N THR A 57 10.75 -14.64 -2.80
CA THR A 57 12.13 -14.84 -3.27
C THR A 57 12.75 -16.08 -2.65
N LYS A 58 13.85 -16.57 -3.23
CA LYS A 58 14.66 -17.65 -2.64
C LYS A 58 15.21 -17.32 -1.24
N TYR A 59 15.19 -16.04 -0.83
CA TYR A 59 15.64 -15.60 0.49
C TYR A 59 14.58 -15.77 1.58
N ASP A 60 13.33 -16.12 1.22
CA ASP A 60 12.26 -16.41 2.19
C ASP A 60 12.49 -17.78 2.86
N THR A 61 13.47 -17.81 3.76
CA THR A 61 13.98 -19.03 4.39
C THR A 61 14.09 -18.85 5.91
N TYR A 62 14.27 -19.97 6.61
CA TYR A 62 14.42 -19.96 8.07
C TYR A 62 15.56 -19.08 8.59
N THR A 63 16.57 -18.75 7.78
CA THR A 63 17.67 -17.86 8.20
C THR A 63 17.24 -16.40 8.32
N ASN A 64 16.23 -15.99 7.53
CA ASN A 64 15.67 -14.64 7.53
C ASN A 64 14.43 -14.50 8.43
N LEU A 65 14.03 -15.58 9.10
CA LEU A 65 12.95 -15.60 10.07
C LEU A 65 13.50 -15.34 11.48
N GLU A 66 12.95 -14.32 12.15
CA GLU A 66 13.23 -14.05 13.57
C GLU A 66 12.99 -15.30 14.41
N ARG A 67 14.01 -15.75 15.17
CA ARG A 67 14.04 -17.07 15.85
C ARG A 67 12.83 -17.34 16.73
N ARG A 68 12.25 -16.28 17.32
CA ARG A 68 11.11 -16.40 18.24
C ARG A 68 9.75 -16.40 17.53
N THR A 69 9.68 -16.13 16.23
CA THR A 69 8.42 -15.95 15.50
C THR A 69 7.51 -17.17 15.65
N CYS A 70 7.98 -18.37 15.30
CA CYS A 70 7.18 -19.60 15.40
C CYS A 70 6.68 -19.87 16.83
N GLN A 71 7.54 -19.66 17.84
CA GLN A 71 7.17 -19.81 19.24
C GLN A 71 6.08 -18.81 19.64
N THR A 72 6.26 -17.53 19.32
CA THR A 72 5.29 -16.49 19.66
C THR A 72 3.96 -16.68 18.95
N THR A 73 3.98 -17.13 17.70
CA THR A 73 2.78 -17.46 16.92
C THR A 73 2.05 -18.65 17.52
N GLY A 74 2.78 -19.73 17.85
CA GLY A 74 2.22 -20.89 18.52
C GLY A 74 1.59 -20.56 19.87
N GLU A 75 2.26 -19.77 20.71
CA GLU A 75 1.74 -19.32 22.00
C GLU A 75 0.46 -18.47 21.85
N ASN A 76 0.44 -17.55 20.88
CA ASN A 76 -0.72 -16.71 20.60
C ASN A 76 -1.91 -17.54 20.07
N ILE A 77 -1.69 -18.37 19.06
CA ILE A 77 -2.73 -19.20 18.44
C ILE A 77 -3.27 -20.21 19.44
N LEU A 78 -2.40 -20.92 20.17
CA LEU A 78 -2.83 -21.92 21.15
C LEU A 78 -3.73 -21.30 22.23
N ALA A 79 -3.30 -20.19 22.83
CA ALA A 79 -4.08 -19.52 23.86
C ALA A 79 -5.44 -19.04 23.33
N LEU A 80 -5.46 -18.49 22.12
CA LEU A 80 -6.68 -18.03 21.48
C LEU A 80 -7.63 -19.19 21.11
N THR A 81 -7.11 -20.29 20.56
CA THR A 81 -7.90 -21.48 20.22
C THR A 81 -8.54 -22.08 21.46
N TRP A 82 -7.79 -22.21 22.56
CA TRP A 82 -8.33 -22.67 23.84
C TRP A 82 -9.45 -21.77 24.36
N ALA A 83 -9.27 -20.45 24.27
CA ALA A 83 -10.27 -19.50 24.72
C ALA A 83 -11.55 -19.56 23.86
N LEU A 84 -11.39 -19.61 22.53
CA LEU A 84 -12.51 -19.70 21.60
C LEU A 84 -13.26 -21.04 21.72
N ALA A 85 -12.55 -22.16 21.85
CA ALA A 85 -13.17 -23.49 21.98
C ALA A 85 -14.08 -23.61 23.23
N ASN A 86 -13.83 -22.81 24.26
CA ASN A 86 -14.63 -22.76 25.48
C ASN A 86 -15.60 -21.57 25.52
N ALA A 87 -15.69 -20.77 24.45
CA ALA A 87 -16.55 -19.60 24.40
C ALA A 87 -18.03 -20.03 24.32
N PRO A 88 -18.90 -19.63 25.28
CA PRO A 88 -20.32 -19.96 25.22
C PRO A 88 -21.00 -19.37 23.97
N GLU A 89 -20.48 -18.27 23.43
CA GLU A 89 -20.97 -17.63 22.20
C GLU A 89 -20.91 -18.56 20.98
N LEU A 90 -20.04 -19.59 20.95
CA LEU A 90 -20.00 -20.58 19.87
C LEU A 90 -21.24 -21.49 19.80
N LYS A 91 -22.05 -21.54 20.86
CA LYS A 91 -23.32 -22.29 20.84
C LYS A 91 -24.39 -21.59 19.98
N SER A 92 -24.30 -20.27 19.86
CA SER A 92 -25.28 -19.43 19.17
C SER A 92 -24.57 -18.22 18.52
N PRO A 93 -23.69 -18.46 17.53
CA PRO A 93 -22.86 -17.40 16.96
C PRO A 93 -23.67 -16.30 16.25
N GLU A 94 -24.87 -16.61 15.77
CA GLU A 94 -25.78 -15.67 15.10
C GLU A 94 -26.18 -14.50 16.01
N ASP A 95 -26.38 -14.76 17.30
CA ASP A 95 -26.74 -13.75 18.31
C ASP A 95 -25.64 -12.69 18.50
N TYR A 96 -24.42 -13.03 18.12
CA TYR A 96 -23.21 -12.21 18.29
C TYR A 96 -22.56 -11.83 16.95
N ALA A 97 -23.22 -12.11 15.83
CA ALA A 97 -22.66 -11.91 14.49
C ALA A 97 -22.62 -10.44 14.05
N LYS A 98 -23.34 -9.54 14.75
CA LYS A 98 -23.46 -8.12 14.38
C LYS A 98 -22.56 -7.22 15.22
N GLY A 99 -21.98 -6.24 14.53
CA GLY A 99 -21.26 -5.12 15.14
C GLY A 99 -19.78 -5.09 14.73
N HIS A 100 -19.29 -3.89 14.43
CA HIS A 100 -17.85 -3.68 14.28
C HIS A 100 -17.25 -3.30 15.63
N THR A 101 -15.93 -3.44 15.70
CA THR A 101 -15.19 -3.12 16.90
C THR A 101 -14.01 -2.23 16.55
N VAL A 102 -13.60 -1.42 17.51
CA VAL A 102 -12.37 -0.63 17.40
C VAL A 102 -11.34 -1.30 18.29
N PHE A 103 -10.17 -1.53 17.73
CA PHE A 103 -9.09 -2.23 18.41
C PHE A 103 -7.74 -1.74 17.92
N TYR A 104 -6.79 -1.60 18.83
CA TYR A 104 -5.39 -1.27 18.53
C TYR A 104 -4.53 -1.66 19.72
N ASP A 105 -3.29 -2.05 19.47
CA ASP A 105 -2.31 -2.25 20.52
C ASP A 105 -1.51 -0.96 20.82
N TYR A 106 -0.91 -0.90 22.01
CA TYR A 106 0.07 0.12 22.37
C TYR A 106 1.45 -0.53 22.48
N LEU A 107 2.33 -0.24 21.51
CA LEU A 107 3.72 -0.76 21.44
C LEU A 107 3.83 -2.30 21.42
N GLY A 108 2.76 -3.02 21.07
CA GLY A 108 2.66 -4.47 21.22
C GLY A 108 2.61 -4.96 22.67
N TRP A 109 2.46 -4.07 23.66
CA TRP A 109 2.44 -4.43 25.08
C TRP A 109 1.07 -4.90 25.56
N PHE A 110 0.01 -4.23 25.11
CA PHE A 110 -1.37 -4.57 25.47
C PHE A 110 -2.35 -4.09 24.40
N MET A 111 -3.50 -4.75 24.36
CA MET A 111 -4.57 -4.48 23.41
C MET A 111 -5.64 -3.57 24.01
N ILE A 112 -6.01 -2.52 23.29
CA ILE A 112 -7.21 -1.72 23.54
C ILE A 112 -8.32 -2.21 22.61
N PHE A 113 -9.53 -2.32 23.16
CA PHE A 113 -10.69 -2.88 22.47
C PHE A 113 -11.97 -2.26 23.05
N TYR A 114 -12.87 -1.82 22.18
CA TYR A 114 -14.22 -1.37 22.52
C TYR A 114 -15.16 -1.48 21.30
N THR A 115 -16.47 -1.35 21.53
CA THR A 115 -17.47 -1.39 20.46
C THR A 115 -17.40 -0.12 19.60
N GLU A 116 -17.85 -0.21 18.35
CA GLU A 116 -17.95 0.94 17.45
C GLU A 116 -18.71 2.12 18.08
N ASP A 117 -19.87 1.86 18.69
CA ASP A 117 -20.67 2.88 19.41
C ASP A 117 -19.87 3.59 20.52
N THR A 118 -19.11 2.82 21.30
CA THR A 118 -18.24 3.39 22.34
C THR A 118 -17.18 4.28 21.71
N GLY A 119 -16.62 3.87 20.56
CA GLY A 119 -15.69 4.68 19.80
C GLY A 119 -16.28 6.01 19.34
N ILE A 120 -17.50 5.99 18.80
CA ILE A 120 -18.23 7.19 18.40
C ILE A 120 -18.42 8.14 19.60
N ILE A 121 -18.89 7.60 20.73
CA ILE A 121 -19.10 8.38 21.97
C ILE A 121 -17.79 9.01 22.44
N LEU A 122 -16.69 8.25 22.46
CA LEU A 122 -15.37 8.73 22.87
C LEU A 122 -14.87 9.84 21.95
N ASN A 123 -14.95 9.65 20.63
CA ASN A 123 -14.49 10.63 19.64
C ASN A 123 -15.24 11.96 19.78
N ILE A 124 -16.57 11.91 19.90
CA ILE A 124 -17.41 13.10 20.07
C ILE A 124 -17.11 13.78 21.41
N THR A 125 -17.15 13.02 22.51
CA THR A 125 -16.97 13.57 23.86
C THR A 125 -15.61 14.23 24.02
N ILE A 126 -14.53 13.56 23.61
CA ILE A 126 -13.17 14.08 23.73
C ILE A 126 -12.98 15.32 22.85
N SER A 127 -13.51 15.32 21.63
CA SER A 127 -13.44 16.49 20.74
C SER A 127 -14.20 17.69 21.30
N VAL A 128 -15.41 17.48 21.84
CA VAL A 128 -16.21 18.55 22.47
C VAL A 128 -15.53 19.06 23.75
N CYS A 129 -15.02 18.18 24.61
CA CYS A 129 -14.25 18.56 25.78
C CYS A 129 -13.02 19.39 25.42
N ALA A 130 -12.28 18.99 24.37
CA ALA A 130 -11.13 19.74 23.87
C ALA A 130 -11.54 21.16 23.46
N ILE A 131 -12.62 21.31 22.68
CA ILE A 131 -13.15 22.61 22.27
C ILE A 131 -13.48 23.47 23.50
N VAL A 132 -14.21 22.93 24.48
CA VAL A 132 -14.59 23.68 25.70
C VAL A 132 -13.37 24.11 26.51
N VAL A 133 -12.39 23.21 26.69
CA VAL A 133 -11.15 23.49 27.42
C VAL A 133 -10.30 24.53 26.70
N ILE A 134 -10.21 24.46 25.37
CA ILE A 134 -9.51 25.45 24.54
C ILE A 134 -10.18 26.82 24.66
N LEU A 135 -11.51 26.89 24.51
CA LEU A 135 -12.25 28.15 24.67
C LEU A 135 -12.07 28.74 26.07
N SER A 136 -12.05 27.90 27.10
CA SER A 136 -11.77 28.30 28.48
C SER A 136 -10.35 28.84 28.63
N SER A 137 -9.35 28.16 28.05
CA SER A 137 -7.95 28.62 28.04
C SER A 137 -7.80 29.98 27.35
N VAL A 138 -8.40 30.17 26.18
CA VAL A 138 -8.39 31.44 25.45
C VAL A 138 -9.12 32.54 26.23
N PHE A 139 -10.24 32.22 26.87
CA PHE A 139 -10.94 33.17 27.74
C PHE A 139 -10.08 33.62 28.92
N LEU A 140 -9.36 32.71 29.57
CA LEU A 140 -8.44 33.05 30.67
C LEU A 140 -7.30 33.99 30.21
N MET A 141 -6.84 33.88 28.95
CA MET A 141 -5.86 34.83 28.39
C MET A 141 -6.42 36.26 28.33
N THR A 142 -7.72 36.44 28.12
CA THR A 142 -8.37 37.77 28.15
C THR A 142 -8.47 38.38 29.56
N ARG A 143 -8.24 37.56 30.60
CA ARG A 143 -8.30 37.96 32.01
C ARG A 143 -6.91 38.13 32.64
N ALA A 144 -5.84 37.96 31.86
CA ALA A 144 -4.49 38.16 32.35
C ALA A 144 -4.21 39.64 32.70
N THR A 145 -3.25 39.87 33.58
CA THR A 145 -2.74 41.22 33.86
C THR A 145 -2.19 41.83 32.57
N ASP A 146 -2.61 43.06 32.27
CA ASP A 146 -2.29 43.79 31.03
C ASP A 146 -2.81 43.13 29.74
N ALA A 147 -3.83 42.27 29.83
CA ALA A 147 -4.40 41.59 28.67
C ALA A 147 -4.92 42.57 27.61
N ASP A 148 -4.80 42.15 26.36
CA ASP A 148 -5.48 42.79 25.24
C ASP A 148 -7.01 42.71 25.39
N SER A 149 -7.75 43.60 24.71
CA SER A 149 -9.20 43.53 24.70
C SER A 149 -9.69 42.18 24.18
N ILE A 150 -10.83 41.69 24.68
CA ILE A 150 -11.41 40.39 24.28
C ILE A 150 -11.50 40.28 22.75
N LYS A 151 -11.94 41.35 22.08
CA LYS A 151 -12.02 41.41 20.61
C LYS A 151 -10.66 41.16 19.95
N ARG A 152 -9.58 41.78 20.45
CA ARG A 152 -8.22 41.59 19.91
C ARG A 152 -7.72 40.17 20.11
N VAL A 153 -7.90 39.59 21.30
CA VAL A 153 -7.49 38.20 21.59
C VAL A 153 -8.22 37.21 20.69
N VAL A 154 -9.54 37.35 20.53
CA VAL A 154 -10.35 36.47 19.67
C VAL A 154 -9.95 36.58 18.20
N ILE A 155 -9.83 37.80 17.65
CA ILE A 155 -9.38 38.01 16.26
C ILE A 155 -8.00 37.37 16.04
N ARG A 156 -7.10 37.51 17.02
CA ARG A 156 -5.77 36.94 16.93
C ARG A 156 -5.79 35.43 16.97
N PHE A 157 -6.61 34.82 17.85
CA PHE A 157 -6.79 33.37 17.87
C PHE A 157 -7.33 32.84 16.53
N ILE A 158 -8.35 33.49 15.96
CA ILE A 158 -8.88 33.14 14.63
C ILE A 158 -7.80 33.28 13.54
N THR A 159 -6.98 34.31 13.62
CA THR A 159 -5.86 34.52 12.69
C THR A 159 -4.82 33.40 12.84
N ILE A 160 -4.43 33.05 14.06
CA ILE A 160 -3.51 31.93 14.35
C ILE A 160 -4.10 30.61 13.83
N PHE A 161 -5.41 30.39 13.98
CA PHE A 161 -6.08 29.23 13.42
C PHE A 161 -5.95 29.17 11.90
N GLY A 162 -6.20 30.27 11.20
CA GLY A 162 -5.98 30.38 9.75
C GLY A 162 -4.51 30.15 9.35
N VAL A 163 -3.57 30.72 10.11
CA VAL A 163 -2.13 30.51 9.89
C VAL A 163 -1.75 29.04 10.12
N GLN A 164 -2.34 28.36 11.10
CA GLN A 164 -2.06 26.95 11.37
C GLN A 164 -2.58 26.03 10.26
N ILE A 165 -3.77 26.32 9.70
CA ILE A 165 -4.28 25.62 8.51
C ILE A 165 -3.32 25.81 7.33
N ALA A 166 -2.94 27.06 7.05
CA ALA A 166 -1.97 27.37 5.99
C ALA A 166 -0.62 26.69 6.23
N THR A 167 -0.17 26.62 7.49
CA THR A 167 1.08 25.96 7.87
C THR A 167 1.05 24.47 7.52
N ILE A 168 -0.02 23.76 7.86
CA ILE A 168 -0.17 22.33 7.51
C ILE A 168 -0.25 22.17 5.99
N ALA A 169 -1.05 22.99 5.31
CA ALA A 169 -1.21 22.91 3.85
C ALA A 169 0.13 23.11 3.11
N VAL A 170 0.92 24.10 3.50
CA VAL A 170 2.25 24.36 2.90
C VAL A 170 3.25 23.28 3.28
N ALA A 171 3.19 22.73 4.50
CA ALA A 171 4.09 21.67 4.93
C ALA A 171 3.86 20.38 4.13
N VAL A 172 2.59 19.99 3.97
CA VAL A 172 2.17 18.85 3.15
C VAL A 172 2.55 19.11 1.69
N GLY A 173 2.24 20.30 1.16
CA GLY A 173 2.56 20.69 -0.21
C GLY A 173 4.05 20.62 -0.53
N LEU A 174 4.92 21.11 0.37
CA LEU A 174 6.38 21.02 0.21
C LEU A 174 6.87 19.58 0.25
N THR A 175 6.32 18.75 1.13
CA THR A 175 6.69 17.34 1.25
C THR A 175 6.33 16.54 0.00
N PHE A 176 5.15 16.77 -0.57
CA PHE A 176 4.78 16.20 -1.86
C PHE A 176 5.58 16.80 -3.02
N LEU A 177 5.95 18.08 -2.97
CA LEU A 177 6.84 18.66 -3.98
C LEU A 177 8.20 17.96 -3.98
N ILE A 178 8.74 17.60 -2.82
CA ILE A 178 9.97 16.80 -2.73
C ILE A 178 9.77 15.40 -3.30
N ALA A 179 8.64 14.74 -3.02
CA ALA A 179 8.30 13.45 -3.63
C ALA A 179 8.25 13.54 -5.17
N VAL A 180 7.64 14.59 -5.73
CA VAL A 180 7.63 14.85 -7.19
C VAL A 180 9.05 15.08 -7.71
N ALA A 181 9.87 15.84 -6.99
CA ALA A 181 11.25 16.12 -7.40
C ALA A 181 12.11 14.86 -7.43
N ILE A 182 12.04 14.01 -6.39
CA ILE A 182 12.78 12.74 -6.31
C ILE A 182 12.34 11.78 -7.43
N ASP A 183 11.03 11.68 -7.69
CA ASP A 183 10.54 10.86 -8.81
C ASP A 183 10.98 11.41 -10.17
N GLY A 184 10.89 12.74 -10.36
CA GLY A 184 11.24 13.42 -11.60
C GLY A 184 12.71 13.34 -12.00
N ILE A 185 13.62 13.28 -11.03
CA ILE A 185 15.06 13.09 -11.28
C ILE A 185 15.46 11.61 -11.43
N GLY A 186 14.50 10.68 -11.36
CA GLY A 186 14.75 9.23 -11.46
C GLY A 186 15.38 8.61 -10.21
N ALA A 187 15.27 9.29 -9.05
CA ALA A 187 15.78 8.82 -7.77
C ALA A 187 14.68 8.19 -6.88
N SER A 188 13.53 7.80 -7.45
CA SER A 188 12.43 7.12 -6.74
C SER A 188 12.94 5.91 -5.97
N GLU A 189 12.39 5.63 -4.79
CA GLU A 189 12.78 4.49 -3.95
C GLU A 189 14.22 4.55 -3.42
N CYS A 190 14.90 5.72 -3.43
CA CYS A 190 16.25 5.84 -2.87
C CYS A 190 16.36 5.40 -1.40
N TRP A 191 15.25 5.38 -0.68
CA TRP A 191 15.10 4.92 0.71
C TRP A 191 14.77 3.42 0.85
N TYR A 192 14.72 2.64 -0.23
CA TYR A 192 14.25 1.25 -0.21
C TYR A 192 15.11 0.36 0.69
N SER A 193 16.43 0.34 0.49
CA SER A 193 17.40 -0.26 1.41
C SER A 193 17.68 0.67 2.60
N GLU A 194 18.00 1.93 2.30
CA GLU A 194 18.43 2.94 3.29
C GLU A 194 17.23 3.73 3.85
N THR A 195 16.40 3.05 4.64
CA THR A 195 15.13 3.60 5.15
C THR A 195 15.24 4.89 5.97
N TRP A 196 16.42 5.21 6.51
CA TRP A 196 16.67 6.45 7.25
C TRP A 196 16.60 7.70 6.35
N LEU A 197 16.75 7.56 5.02
CA LEU A 197 16.61 8.68 4.08
C LEU A 197 15.22 9.33 4.12
N ILE A 198 14.18 8.55 4.46
CA ILE A 198 12.80 9.01 4.65
C ILE A 198 12.72 10.17 5.65
N PHE A 199 13.55 10.15 6.69
CA PHE A 199 13.57 11.19 7.70
C PHE A 199 13.91 12.56 7.10
N GLY A 200 15.03 12.65 6.37
CA GLY A 200 15.44 13.91 5.77
C GLY A 200 14.58 14.30 4.57
N LEU A 201 14.11 13.33 3.78
CA LEU A 201 13.31 13.61 2.58
C LEU A 201 11.88 14.07 2.88
N TYR A 202 11.23 13.51 3.91
CA TYR A 202 9.79 13.77 4.13
C TYR A 202 9.44 14.26 5.54
N PHE A 203 10.15 13.87 6.60
CA PHE A 203 9.89 14.42 7.95
C PHE A 203 10.49 15.82 8.12
N CYS A 204 11.74 16.03 7.70
CA CYS A 204 12.39 17.33 7.79
C CYS A 204 11.66 18.49 7.07
N PRO A 205 11.16 18.37 5.82
CA PRO A 205 10.39 19.46 5.20
C PRO A 205 9.09 19.77 5.95
N MET A 206 8.38 18.75 6.45
CA MET A 206 7.22 18.94 7.33
C MET A 206 7.61 19.76 8.56
N PHE A 207 8.65 19.33 9.28
CA PHE A 207 9.08 19.98 10.52
C PHE A 207 9.62 21.40 10.28
N PHE A 208 10.30 21.60 9.16
CA PHE A 208 10.78 22.90 8.73
C PHE A 208 9.61 23.88 8.61
N VAL A 209 8.61 23.58 7.78
CA VAL A 209 7.49 24.49 7.54
C VAL A 209 6.63 24.67 8.79
N MET A 210 6.34 23.58 9.51
CA MET A 210 5.56 23.60 10.75
C MET A 210 6.21 24.42 11.86
N THR A 211 7.53 24.65 11.79
CA THR A 211 8.24 25.57 12.70
C THR A 211 8.39 26.97 12.08
N PHE A 212 8.64 27.06 10.76
CA PHE A 212 8.99 28.30 10.04
C PHE A 212 7.85 29.31 10.02
N ILE A 213 6.65 28.88 9.62
CA ILE A 213 5.52 29.78 9.43
C ILE A 213 5.05 30.35 10.78
N PRO A 214 4.88 29.54 11.86
CA PRO A 214 4.63 30.08 13.19
C PRO A 214 5.70 31.06 13.67
N ALA A 215 6.99 30.78 13.38
CA ALA A 215 8.09 31.69 13.74
C ALA A 215 7.97 33.05 13.06
N ILE A 216 7.63 33.09 11.77
CA ILE A 216 7.40 34.33 11.02
C ILE A 216 6.24 35.11 11.65
N TYR A 217 5.12 34.44 11.90
CA TYR A 217 3.93 35.08 12.49
C TYR A 217 4.22 35.66 13.87
N ILE A 218 4.89 34.90 14.75
CA ILE A 218 5.28 35.35 16.09
C ILE A 218 6.18 36.58 16.00
N ARG A 219 7.16 36.58 15.08
CA ARG A 219 8.05 37.72 14.88
C ARG A 219 7.30 38.96 14.39
N TRP A 220 6.42 38.81 13.41
CA TRP A 220 5.69 39.93 12.82
C TRP A 220 4.69 40.57 13.80
N THR A 221 4.09 39.77 14.68
CA THR A 221 3.06 40.24 15.61
C THR A 221 3.60 40.62 16.99
N LYS A 222 4.92 40.60 17.20
CA LYS A 222 5.56 40.78 18.52
C LYS A 222 5.25 42.13 19.18
N GLU A 223 5.22 43.21 18.41
CA GLU A 223 5.05 44.58 18.92
C GLU A 223 3.59 45.03 19.00
N GLY A 224 2.67 44.26 18.42
CA GLY A 224 1.25 44.63 18.29
C GLY A 224 0.32 44.02 19.34
N THR A 225 0.85 43.46 20.42
CA THR A 225 0.06 42.65 21.36
C THR A 225 0.69 42.57 22.76
N ASN A 226 -0.18 42.41 23.75
CA ASN A 226 0.20 42.11 25.13
C ASN A 226 0.22 40.60 25.45
N MET A 227 -0.19 39.73 24.52
CA MET A 227 -0.12 38.28 24.76
C MET A 227 1.33 37.81 24.85
N ARG A 228 1.62 36.97 25.84
CA ARG A 228 2.96 36.43 26.04
C ARG A 228 3.31 35.45 24.92
N LEU A 229 4.60 35.16 24.77
CA LEU A 229 5.06 34.13 23.84
C LEU A 229 4.41 32.77 24.15
N ASP A 230 4.36 32.39 25.42
CA ASP A 230 3.73 31.12 25.85
C ASP A 230 2.23 31.06 25.48
N ASP A 231 1.50 32.17 25.60
CA ASP A 231 0.08 32.24 25.20
C ASP A 231 -0.08 32.11 23.68
N THR A 232 0.82 32.74 22.91
CA THR A 232 0.83 32.63 21.45
C THR A 232 1.15 31.20 21.00
N LEU A 233 2.12 30.54 21.65
CA LEU A 233 2.45 29.14 21.39
C LEU A 233 1.29 28.21 21.76
N ALA A 234 0.63 28.45 22.90
CA ALA A 234 -0.59 27.73 23.28
C ALA A 234 -1.68 27.89 22.22
N CYS A 235 -1.90 29.08 21.66
CA CYS A 235 -2.86 29.30 20.58
C CYS A 235 -2.55 28.51 19.30
N PHE A 236 -1.27 28.34 18.93
CA PHE A 236 -0.90 27.46 17.81
C PHE A 236 -1.25 26.01 18.09
N MET A 237 -0.92 25.51 19.29
CA MET A 237 -1.22 24.12 19.69
C MET A 237 -2.74 23.88 19.84
N HIS A 238 -3.48 24.86 20.39
CA HIS A 238 -4.94 24.87 20.45
C HIS A 238 -5.55 24.81 19.04
N SER A 239 -5.05 25.66 18.13
CA SER A 239 -5.52 25.68 16.74
C SER A 239 -5.28 24.34 16.06
N HIS A 240 -4.12 23.73 16.30
CA HIS A 240 -3.80 22.41 15.78
C HIS A 240 -4.72 21.32 16.35
N CYS A 241 -5.01 21.35 17.65
CA CYS A 241 -5.98 20.45 18.27
C CYS A 241 -7.38 20.60 17.69
N LEU A 242 -7.82 21.83 17.38
CA LEU A 242 -9.11 22.07 16.73
C LEU A 242 -9.16 21.46 15.32
N ILE A 243 -8.07 21.54 14.55
CA ILE A 243 -7.96 20.88 13.24
C ILE A 243 -8.08 19.36 13.39
N LEU A 244 -7.36 18.76 14.34
CA LEU A 244 -7.47 17.32 14.61
C LEU A 244 -8.87 16.93 15.09
N ALA A 245 -9.54 17.76 15.90
CA ALA A 245 -10.91 17.54 16.33
C ALA A 245 -11.89 17.56 15.13
N CYS A 246 -11.73 18.50 14.19
CA CYS A 246 -12.50 18.50 12.95
C CYS A 246 -12.27 17.22 12.14
N ILE A 247 -11.01 16.76 12.01
CA ILE A 247 -10.68 15.50 11.32
C ILE A 247 -11.33 14.31 12.03
N CYS A 248 -11.19 14.21 13.35
CA CYS A 248 -11.76 13.14 14.16
C CYS A 248 -13.29 13.05 14.03
N LEU A 249 -13.98 14.20 14.12
CA LEU A 249 -15.44 14.28 13.95
C LEU A 249 -15.87 13.95 12.53
N THR A 250 -15.11 14.39 11.52
CA THR A 250 -15.38 14.06 10.11
C THR A 250 -15.23 12.56 9.86
N MET A 251 -14.13 11.95 10.32
CA MET A 251 -13.92 10.51 10.23
C MET A 251 -15.04 9.73 10.93
N THR A 252 -15.44 10.17 12.13
CA THR A 252 -16.55 9.58 12.88
C THR A 252 -17.87 9.70 12.12
N GLY A 253 -18.17 10.86 11.53
CA GLY A 253 -19.38 11.08 10.72
C GLY A 253 -19.41 10.27 9.43
N LEU A 254 -18.24 9.91 8.89
CA LEU A 254 -18.08 9.01 7.74
C LEU A 254 -18.03 7.53 8.12
N SER A 255 -18.27 7.19 9.40
CA SER A 255 -18.20 5.81 9.92
C SER A 255 -16.82 5.15 9.74
N ILE A 256 -15.74 5.95 9.79
CA ILE A 256 -14.36 5.46 9.75
C ILE A 256 -13.93 5.12 11.19
N ARG A 257 -13.66 3.83 11.46
CA ARG A 257 -13.37 3.32 12.80
C ARG A 257 -11.98 3.71 13.29
N SER A 258 -11.04 3.96 12.39
CA SER A 258 -9.71 4.51 12.72
C SER A 258 -9.72 5.95 13.25
N ALA A 259 -10.88 6.58 13.44
CA ALA A 259 -11.01 7.90 14.09
C ALA A 259 -10.42 7.97 15.51
N PHE A 260 -10.16 6.83 16.17
CA PHE A 260 -9.40 6.79 17.41
C PHE A 260 -7.97 7.38 17.27
N PHE A 261 -7.41 7.33 16.05
CA PHE A 261 -6.06 7.78 15.74
C PHE A 261 -5.86 9.29 16.01
N PRO A 262 -6.66 10.22 15.47
CA PRO A 262 -6.63 11.63 15.89
C PRO A 262 -7.16 11.85 17.32
N MET A 263 -8.12 11.04 17.79
CA MET A 263 -8.68 11.16 19.15
C MET A 263 -7.60 11.05 20.24
N ILE A 264 -6.63 10.14 20.10
CA ILE A 264 -5.53 9.96 21.07
C ILE A 264 -4.73 11.25 21.24
N ALA A 265 -4.34 11.91 20.15
CA ALA A 265 -3.63 13.18 20.19
C ALA A 265 -4.45 14.28 20.90
N ILE A 266 -5.75 14.37 20.56
CA ILE A 266 -6.68 15.33 21.17
C ILE A 266 -6.78 15.09 22.67
N PHE A 267 -6.93 13.82 23.10
CA PHE A 267 -7.07 13.43 24.49
C PHE A 267 -5.85 13.88 25.32
N PHE A 268 -4.64 13.50 24.90
CA PHE A 268 -3.42 13.84 25.64
C PHE A 268 -3.12 15.34 25.64
N TYR A 269 -3.41 16.03 24.54
CA TYR A 269 -3.31 17.50 24.52
C TYR A 269 -4.34 18.16 25.44
N THR A 270 -5.58 17.68 25.46
CA THR A 270 -6.63 18.23 26.34
C THR A 270 -6.26 18.08 27.80
N ILE A 271 -5.75 16.91 28.21
CA ILE A 271 -5.21 16.69 29.57
C ILE A 271 -4.10 17.70 29.89
N SER A 272 -3.16 17.89 28.96
CA SER A 272 -2.09 18.89 29.11
C SER A 272 -2.65 20.29 29.38
N VAL A 273 -3.68 20.73 28.65
CA VAL A 273 -4.29 22.05 28.86
C VAL A 273 -5.01 22.12 30.20
N VAL A 274 -5.78 21.10 30.59
CA VAL A 274 -6.48 21.05 31.90
C VAL A 274 -5.49 21.15 33.05
N LEU A 275 -4.44 20.32 33.05
CA LEU A 275 -3.40 20.35 34.09
C LEU A 275 -2.69 21.70 34.15
N ASN A 276 -2.47 22.35 33.00
CA ASN A 276 -1.86 23.66 32.93
C ASN A 276 -2.76 24.79 33.45
N ILE A 277 -4.08 24.71 33.23
CA ILE A 277 -5.05 25.63 33.83
C ILE A 277 -5.01 25.48 35.36
N ILE A 278 -5.09 24.25 35.88
CA ILE A 278 -5.04 23.96 37.33
C ILE A 278 -3.73 24.48 37.94
N ASN A 279 -2.59 24.19 37.30
CA ASN A 279 -1.28 24.66 37.72
C ASN A 279 -1.18 26.20 37.72
N GLY A 280 -1.83 26.87 36.77
CA GLY A 280 -1.96 28.32 36.71
C GLY A 280 -2.76 28.91 37.89
N LEU A 281 -3.83 28.24 38.32
CA LEU A 281 -4.63 28.63 39.49
C LEU A 281 -3.84 28.50 40.80
N TRP A 282 -2.92 27.53 40.88
CA TRP A 282 -2.01 27.36 42.03
C TRP A 282 -0.76 28.25 41.97
N GLY A 283 -0.66 29.16 41.01
CA GLY A 283 0.45 30.12 40.89
C GLY A 283 1.77 29.53 40.37
N LYS A 284 1.82 28.26 39.98
CA LYS A 284 3.05 27.56 39.56
C LYS A 284 3.30 27.61 38.05
N LYS A 285 3.10 28.77 37.41
CA LYS A 285 3.12 28.94 35.93
C LYS A 285 4.41 28.46 35.24
N TYR A 286 5.54 28.37 35.94
CA TYR A 286 6.81 27.87 35.41
C TYR A 286 6.78 26.38 35.00
N LEU A 287 5.85 25.58 35.53
CA LEU A 287 5.70 24.16 35.21
C LEU A 287 4.97 23.89 33.88
N TYR A 288 4.55 24.93 33.16
CA TYR A 288 3.74 24.79 31.95
C TYR A 288 4.32 23.81 30.92
N LEU A 289 5.58 24.05 30.55
CA LEU A 289 6.26 23.28 29.53
C LEU A 289 6.56 21.83 29.97
N PRO A 290 7.10 21.57 31.18
CA PRO A 290 7.26 20.21 31.69
C PRO A 290 5.97 19.40 31.71
N ILE A 291 4.86 19.98 32.19
CA ILE A 291 3.55 19.32 32.21
C ILE A 291 3.12 18.95 30.79
N HIS A 292 3.26 19.89 29.85
CA HIS A 292 2.89 19.65 28.47
C HIS A 292 3.72 18.53 27.85
N LEU A 293 5.05 18.59 27.95
CA LEU A 293 5.94 17.57 27.38
C LEU A 293 5.69 16.19 27.98
N ALA A 294 5.44 16.10 29.29
CA ALA A 294 5.10 14.83 29.94
C ALA A 294 3.82 14.20 29.36
N CYS A 295 2.79 15.01 29.08
CA CYS A 295 1.56 14.53 28.46
C CYS A 295 1.76 14.08 27.00
N GLN A 296 2.78 14.62 26.30
CA GLN A 296 3.06 14.26 24.91
C GLN A 296 3.95 13.01 24.75
N LEU A 297 4.55 12.48 25.82
CA LEU A 297 5.42 11.29 25.72
C LEU A 297 4.69 10.06 25.19
N LEU A 298 3.54 9.74 25.77
CA LEU A 298 2.75 8.56 25.39
C LEU A 298 2.21 8.62 23.95
N PRO A 299 1.58 9.72 23.48
CA PRO A 299 1.16 9.80 22.09
C PRO A 299 2.36 9.85 21.14
N PHE A 300 3.47 10.51 21.49
CA PHE A 300 4.68 10.50 20.66
C PHE A 300 5.18 9.07 20.40
N TRP A 301 5.34 8.25 21.45
CA TRP A 301 5.73 6.85 21.28
C TRP A 301 4.73 6.03 20.46
N PHE A 302 3.44 6.25 20.67
CA PHE A 302 2.39 5.59 19.90
C PHE A 302 2.50 5.89 18.40
N TYR A 303 2.59 7.17 18.02
CA TYR A 303 2.71 7.56 16.62
C TYR A 303 4.04 7.14 16.01
N THR A 304 5.16 7.23 16.74
CA THR A 304 6.46 6.73 16.27
C THR A 304 6.43 5.22 16.03
N TYR A 305 5.82 4.46 16.94
CA TYR A 305 5.66 3.02 16.78
C TYR A 305 4.81 2.67 15.56
N LEU A 306 3.65 3.31 15.39
CA LEU A 306 2.82 3.08 14.21
C LEU A 306 3.52 3.51 12.92
N THR A 307 4.25 4.63 12.93
CA THR A 307 5.07 5.06 11.80
C THR A 307 6.06 3.96 11.41
N LEU A 308 6.80 3.41 12.39
CA LEU A 308 7.75 2.34 12.15
C LEU A 308 7.08 1.07 11.60
N ALA A 309 5.94 0.68 12.18
CA ALA A 309 5.18 -0.49 11.74
C ALA A 309 4.70 -0.34 10.29
N PHE A 310 4.10 0.81 9.94
CA PHE A 310 3.64 1.07 8.58
C PHE A 310 4.80 1.19 7.59
N LEU A 311 5.89 1.86 7.94
CA LEU A 311 7.07 1.95 7.06
C LEU A 311 7.65 0.56 6.78
N LYS A 312 7.79 -0.31 7.80
CA LYS A 312 8.27 -1.69 7.60
C LYS A 312 7.39 -2.53 6.68
N ILE A 313 6.09 -2.22 6.59
CA ILE A 313 5.14 -2.92 5.72
C ILE A 313 5.18 -2.32 4.31
N PHE A 314 5.05 -0.99 4.21
CA PHE A 314 4.86 -0.32 2.93
C PHE A 314 6.15 -0.19 2.12
N ILE A 315 7.32 -0.05 2.75
CA ILE A 315 8.59 0.08 2.02
C ILE A 315 8.84 -1.15 1.12
N PRO A 316 8.84 -2.40 1.64
CA PRO A 316 9.00 -3.57 0.78
C PRO A 316 7.86 -3.80 -0.21
N MET A 317 6.65 -3.31 0.10
CA MET A 317 5.52 -3.38 -0.83
C MET A 317 5.72 -2.49 -2.05
N GLN A 318 6.34 -1.32 -1.89
CA GLN A 318 6.59 -0.40 -2.99
C GLN A 318 7.55 -1.00 -4.03
N GLY A 319 8.60 -1.70 -3.59
CA GLY A 319 9.52 -2.47 -4.46
C GLY A 319 8.92 -3.75 -5.07
N ARG A 320 7.58 -3.82 -5.17
CA ARG A 320 6.85 -4.87 -5.89
C ARG A 320 5.48 -4.39 -6.43
N ASP A 321 5.26 -3.09 -6.47
CA ASP A 321 3.99 -2.47 -6.91
C ASP A 321 3.96 -2.15 -8.42
N GLY A 322 5.01 -2.51 -9.14
CA GLY A 322 5.07 -2.37 -10.59
C GLY A 322 5.91 -1.18 -11.07
N PRO A 323 6.32 -1.21 -12.36
CA PRO A 323 7.11 -0.15 -12.98
C PRO A 323 6.36 1.19 -13.13
N THR A 324 5.03 1.18 -13.03
CA THR A 324 4.16 2.38 -13.12
C THR A 324 3.81 2.98 -11.76
N SER A 325 4.29 2.36 -10.67
CA SER A 325 3.98 2.80 -9.30
C SER A 325 4.54 4.19 -9.00
N LYS A 326 4.00 4.82 -7.96
CA LYS A 326 4.39 6.16 -7.50
C LYS A 326 4.77 6.12 -6.02
N PRO A 327 5.86 5.43 -5.66
CA PRO A 327 6.15 5.05 -4.29
C PRO A 327 6.44 6.24 -3.36
N GLU A 328 7.04 7.28 -3.92
CA GLU A 328 7.34 8.54 -3.23
C GLU A 328 6.11 9.17 -2.58
N PHE A 329 4.95 9.13 -3.26
CA PHE A 329 3.73 9.78 -2.80
C PHE A 329 3.12 9.07 -1.59
N LEU A 330 3.17 7.73 -1.58
CA LEU A 330 2.66 6.94 -0.47
C LEU A 330 3.49 7.17 0.79
N ILE A 331 4.82 7.11 0.68
CA ILE A 331 5.72 7.32 1.83
C ILE A 331 5.66 8.78 2.31
N ALA A 332 5.66 9.76 1.40
CA ALA A 332 5.51 11.17 1.77
C ALA A 332 4.17 11.44 2.47
N GLY A 333 3.07 10.87 1.96
CA GLY A 333 1.74 10.97 2.56
C GLY A 333 1.68 10.36 3.96
N LEU A 334 2.27 9.17 4.15
CA LEU A 334 2.38 8.52 5.46
C LEU A 334 3.16 9.40 6.44
N CYS A 335 4.32 9.92 6.04
CA CYS A 335 5.15 10.80 6.87
C CYS A 335 4.42 12.10 7.23
N ALA A 336 3.66 12.67 6.30
CA ALA A 336 2.86 13.87 6.53
C ALA A 336 1.73 13.61 7.54
N ILE A 337 0.96 12.54 7.37
CA ILE A 337 -0.10 12.13 8.31
C ILE A 337 0.50 11.95 9.70
N MET A 338 1.58 11.18 9.84
CA MET A 338 2.23 10.93 11.13
C MET A 338 2.73 12.23 11.76
N SER A 339 3.40 13.09 10.99
CA SER A 339 3.90 14.39 11.45
C SER A 339 2.78 15.32 11.93
N ILE A 340 1.62 15.31 11.29
CA ILE A 340 0.46 16.11 11.70
C ILE A 340 -0.06 15.67 13.07
N HIS A 341 0.10 14.43 13.51
CA HIS A 341 -0.49 13.96 14.76
C HIS A 341 0.31 14.33 16.03
N PHE A 342 1.61 14.61 15.90
CA PHE A 342 2.44 15.05 17.04
C PHE A 342 3.14 16.40 16.80
N GLY A 343 3.44 16.74 15.56
CA GLY A 343 4.29 17.88 15.19
C GLY A 343 3.71 19.21 15.63
N GLY A 344 2.39 19.43 15.52
CA GLY A 344 1.80 20.71 15.91
C GLY A 344 1.70 20.92 17.43
N PHE A 345 1.95 19.89 18.24
CA PHE A 345 2.05 20.01 19.70
C PHE A 345 3.50 20.22 20.17
N ILE A 346 4.49 19.73 19.41
CA ILE A 346 5.90 19.75 19.83
C ILE A 346 6.67 20.87 19.13
N LEU A 347 6.51 21.05 17.82
CA LEU A 347 7.34 21.95 17.02
C LEU A 347 7.18 23.44 17.36
N PRO A 348 5.99 23.97 17.68
CA PRO A 348 5.86 25.37 18.08
C PRO A 348 6.76 25.74 19.27
N ILE A 349 6.97 24.80 20.20
CA ILE A 349 7.81 24.98 21.40
C ILE A 349 9.25 25.35 21.02
N LEU A 350 9.75 24.92 19.85
CA LEU A 350 11.10 25.25 19.40
C LEU A 350 11.36 26.76 19.31
N ASN A 351 10.29 27.56 19.11
CA ASN A 351 10.36 29.02 19.08
C ASN A 351 10.62 29.65 20.46
N ARG A 352 10.52 28.89 21.55
CA ARG A 352 10.86 29.35 22.91
C ARG A 352 12.36 29.36 23.17
N PHE A 353 13.15 28.53 22.47
CA PHE A 353 14.59 28.45 22.69
C PHE A 353 15.33 29.65 22.11
N ARG A 354 16.40 30.09 22.78
CA ARG A 354 17.21 31.25 22.38
C ARG A 354 17.77 31.15 20.95
N LYS A 355 18.03 29.93 20.45
CA LYS A 355 18.55 29.64 19.10
C LYS A 355 17.50 29.01 18.18
N SER A 356 16.23 29.41 18.29
CA SER A 356 15.13 28.88 17.46
C SER A 356 15.43 28.90 15.95
N LYS A 357 16.07 29.97 15.45
CA LYS A 357 16.51 30.08 14.05
C LYS A 357 17.46 28.96 13.62
N THR A 358 18.33 28.48 14.51
CA THR A 358 19.28 27.41 14.22
C THR A 358 18.56 26.07 14.05
N PHE A 359 17.63 25.75 14.95
CA PHE A 359 16.80 24.54 14.84
C PHE A 359 15.96 24.56 13.57
N LEU A 360 15.43 25.73 13.23
CA LEU A 360 14.65 25.94 12.02
C LEU A 360 15.48 25.74 10.74
N SER A 361 16.66 26.35 10.65
CA SER A 361 17.56 26.14 9.51
C SER A 361 18.05 24.70 9.41
N LEU A 362 18.18 23.99 10.54
CA LEU A 362 18.69 22.62 10.57
C LEU A 362 17.80 21.66 9.77
N PHE A 363 16.47 21.70 9.95
CA PHE A 363 15.58 20.81 9.19
C PHE A 363 15.65 21.07 7.68
N GLY A 364 15.70 22.33 7.26
CA GLY A 364 15.85 22.67 5.84
C GLY A 364 17.19 22.21 5.26
N VAL A 365 18.29 22.41 6.00
CA VAL A 365 19.63 21.96 5.57
C VAL A 365 19.72 20.43 5.52
N ILE A 366 19.19 19.72 6.51
CA ILE A 366 19.15 18.24 6.51
C ILE A 366 18.36 17.75 5.30
N CYS A 367 17.21 18.35 5.01
CA CYS A 367 16.42 17.99 3.83
C CYS A 367 17.22 18.14 2.52
N LEU A 368 17.94 19.25 2.34
CA LEU A 368 18.78 19.47 1.16
C LEU A 368 19.93 18.46 1.08
N ILE A 369 20.57 18.15 2.22
CA ILE A 369 21.62 17.12 2.28
C ILE A 369 21.07 15.77 1.84
N PHE A 370 19.89 15.39 2.30
CA PHE A 370 19.30 14.09 1.98
C PHE A 370 18.84 13.99 0.53
N ILE A 371 18.37 15.10 -0.06
CA ILE A 371 18.12 15.17 -1.51
C ILE A 371 19.43 14.93 -2.28
N MET A 372 20.56 15.49 -1.83
CA MET A 372 21.85 15.22 -2.46
C MET A 372 22.27 13.75 -2.29
N ILE A 373 22.11 13.17 -1.09
CA ILE A 373 22.45 11.77 -0.83
C ILE A 373 21.59 10.82 -1.67
N ALA A 374 20.29 11.12 -1.87
CA ALA A 374 19.39 10.33 -2.70
C ALA A 374 19.89 10.15 -4.15
N CYS A 375 20.69 11.10 -4.64
CA CYS A 375 21.29 11.07 -5.98
C CYS A 375 22.68 10.41 -6.03
N LEU A 376 23.27 10.06 -4.88
CA LEU A 376 24.56 9.39 -4.79
C LEU A 376 24.37 7.86 -4.84
N PRO A 377 25.46 7.07 -4.99
CA PRO A 377 25.39 5.60 -4.93
C PRO A 377 24.72 5.07 -3.66
N THR A 378 24.76 5.81 -2.55
CA THR A 378 24.05 5.49 -1.31
C THR A 378 22.52 5.49 -1.48
N GLY A 379 21.98 6.30 -2.41
CA GLY A 379 20.56 6.30 -2.78
C GLY A 379 20.20 5.25 -3.84
N PHE A 380 21.09 4.31 -4.14
CA PHE A 380 20.76 3.15 -4.95
C PHE A 380 19.90 2.17 -4.13
N PRO A 381 18.70 1.80 -4.61
CA PRO A 381 17.70 1.11 -3.80
C PRO A 381 18.06 -0.34 -3.48
N PHE A 382 18.81 -1.02 -4.35
CA PHE A 382 18.90 -2.48 -4.31
C PHE A 382 20.19 -2.97 -3.68
N GLU A 383 20.07 -4.01 -2.85
CA GLU A 383 21.18 -4.64 -2.15
C GLU A 383 21.02 -6.17 -2.18
N LYS A 384 22.15 -6.86 -2.40
CA LYS A 384 22.24 -8.32 -2.43
C LYS A 384 21.72 -8.91 -1.10
N ASP A 385 20.93 -9.98 -1.19
CA ASP A 385 20.36 -10.75 -0.06
C ASP A 385 19.46 -9.98 0.93
N VAL A 386 19.39 -8.65 0.84
CA VAL A 386 18.66 -7.77 1.77
C VAL A 386 17.45 -7.15 1.09
N ALA A 387 17.65 -6.46 -0.03
CA ALA A 387 16.64 -5.65 -0.70
C ALA A 387 16.80 -5.77 -2.22
N VAL A 388 16.54 -6.96 -2.75
CA VAL A 388 16.79 -7.26 -4.17
C VAL A 388 15.79 -6.58 -5.11
N GLN A 389 16.28 -6.23 -6.30
CA GLN A 389 15.40 -5.89 -7.43
C GLN A 389 14.71 -7.17 -7.91
N ARG A 390 13.39 -7.15 -8.11
CA ARG A 390 12.66 -8.31 -8.64
C ARG A 390 12.42 -8.16 -10.13
N VAL A 391 12.72 -9.23 -10.86
CA VAL A 391 12.49 -9.29 -12.29
C VAL A 391 11.99 -10.68 -12.65
N TYR A 392 10.86 -10.76 -13.35
CA TYR A 392 10.42 -12.05 -13.90
C TYR A 392 11.14 -12.34 -15.22
N VAL A 393 11.63 -13.55 -15.39
CA VAL A 393 12.42 -13.96 -16.56
C VAL A 393 11.89 -15.29 -17.11
N LEU A 394 11.23 -15.26 -18.26
CA LEU A 394 10.60 -16.44 -18.83
C LEU A 394 11.32 -16.86 -20.10
N HIS A 395 11.83 -18.09 -20.15
CA HIS A 395 12.28 -18.69 -21.41
C HIS A 395 11.06 -19.18 -22.18
N THR A 396 10.71 -18.46 -23.24
CA THR A 396 9.39 -18.51 -23.86
C THR A 396 9.45 -18.91 -25.33
N THR A 397 8.51 -19.75 -25.76
CA THR A 397 8.14 -19.87 -27.17
C THR A 397 6.77 -19.25 -27.43
N ARG A 398 6.62 -18.52 -28.54
CA ARG A 398 5.36 -17.89 -28.98
C ARG A 398 4.96 -18.47 -30.33
N THR A 399 3.74 -18.97 -30.45
CA THR A 399 3.19 -19.52 -31.70
C THR A 399 1.86 -18.85 -32.03
N PHE A 400 1.75 -18.33 -33.26
CA PHE A 400 0.59 -17.58 -33.72
C PHE A 400 -0.07 -18.29 -34.91
N TYR A 401 -1.38 -18.49 -34.80
CA TYR A 401 -2.20 -19.18 -35.79
C TYR A 401 -3.14 -18.19 -36.47
N ASP A 402 -3.31 -18.35 -37.79
CA ASP A 402 -4.31 -17.61 -38.56
C ASP A 402 -5.72 -18.20 -38.39
N GLU A 403 -6.72 -17.59 -39.02
CA GLU A 403 -8.12 -18.04 -38.97
C GLU A 403 -8.34 -19.45 -39.59
N ARG A 404 -7.37 -19.94 -40.37
CA ARG A 404 -7.42 -21.26 -41.01
C ARG A 404 -6.71 -22.32 -40.16
N GLY A 405 -6.08 -21.92 -39.06
CA GLY A 405 -5.30 -22.78 -38.18
C GLY A 405 -3.87 -23.04 -38.66
N PHE A 406 -3.35 -22.26 -39.63
CA PHE A 406 -1.95 -22.33 -40.03
C PHE A 406 -1.07 -21.45 -39.15
N VAL A 407 0.11 -21.95 -38.80
CA VAL A 407 1.12 -21.17 -38.07
C VAL A 407 1.74 -20.16 -39.04
N TYR A 408 1.52 -18.86 -38.81
CA TYR A 408 2.15 -17.80 -39.60
C TYR A 408 3.40 -17.21 -38.93
N ARG A 409 3.52 -17.36 -37.60
CA ARG A 409 4.68 -16.91 -36.84
C ARG A 409 4.96 -17.88 -35.69
N ASN A 410 6.22 -18.28 -35.57
CA ASN A 410 6.73 -19.10 -34.48
C ASN A 410 8.12 -18.63 -34.09
N GLU A 411 8.30 -18.28 -32.83
CA GLU A 411 9.50 -17.64 -32.32
C GLU A 411 9.78 -18.02 -30.87
N SER A 412 10.99 -17.75 -30.42
CA SER A 412 11.44 -18.04 -29.06
C SER A 412 12.38 -16.96 -28.54
N GLY A 413 12.38 -16.78 -27.22
CA GLY A 413 13.14 -15.72 -26.58
C GLY A 413 13.01 -15.70 -25.07
N PHE A 414 13.80 -14.85 -24.44
CA PHE A 414 13.66 -14.49 -23.03
C PHE A 414 12.72 -13.30 -22.92
N TYR A 415 11.60 -13.53 -22.25
CA TYR A 415 10.68 -12.48 -21.84
C TYR A 415 11.07 -11.99 -20.45
N VAL A 416 11.46 -10.72 -20.35
CA VAL A 416 11.91 -10.10 -19.11
C VAL A 416 10.92 -9.03 -18.67
N GLN A 417 10.30 -9.22 -17.52
CA GLN A 417 9.30 -8.31 -16.95
C GLN A 417 9.82 -7.70 -15.64
N PRO A 418 10.29 -6.44 -15.66
CA PRO A 418 10.63 -5.70 -14.45
C PRO A 418 9.41 -5.54 -13.53
N VAL A 419 9.63 -5.66 -12.22
CA VAL A 419 8.60 -5.44 -11.20
C VAL A 419 8.75 -4.06 -10.56
N ASP A 420 9.98 -3.61 -10.34
CA ASP A 420 10.26 -2.34 -9.64
C ASP A 420 10.08 -1.10 -10.52
N ARG A 421 9.91 0.06 -9.86
CA ARG A 421 9.76 1.37 -10.50
C ARG A 421 10.97 1.75 -11.35
N ARG A 422 12.19 1.43 -10.90
CA ARG A 422 13.44 1.69 -11.62
C ARG A 422 13.76 0.58 -12.64
N SER A 423 12.90 0.38 -13.63
CA SER A 423 13.06 -0.68 -14.64
C SER A 423 14.33 -0.55 -15.50
N ASP A 424 14.93 0.63 -15.56
CA ASP A 424 16.04 0.94 -16.46
C ASP A 424 17.43 0.63 -15.87
N THR A 425 17.51 0.15 -14.62
CA THR A 425 18.77 -0.21 -13.95
C THR A 425 19.54 -1.31 -14.67
N LEU A 426 18.83 -2.20 -15.36
CA LEU A 426 19.41 -3.33 -16.09
C LEU A 426 19.78 -3.01 -17.56
N LYS A 427 19.62 -1.75 -18.00
CA LYS A 427 19.95 -1.34 -19.37
C LYS A 427 21.39 -1.66 -19.79
N LYS A 428 22.33 -1.53 -18.86
CA LYS A 428 23.77 -1.72 -19.11
C LYS A 428 24.24 -3.14 -18.89
N SER A 429 23.41 -4.05 -18.40
CA SER A 429 23.76 -5.47 -18.21
C SER A 429 22.86 -6.32 -19.09
N VAL A 430 21.65 -6.61 -18.62
CA VAL A 430 20.72 -7.59 -19.20
C VAL A 430 20.10 -7.12 -20.51
N PHE A 431 19.81 -5.82 -20.67
CA PHE A 431 19.05 -5.33 -21.83
C PHE A 431 19.92 -4.87 -23.02
N GLN A 432 21.21 -5.19 -23.04
CA GLN A 432 22.07 -4.80 -24.16
C GLN A 432 21.62 -5.45 -25.48
N ASN A 433 21.19 -6.70 -25.41
CA ASN A 433 20.74 -7.51 -26.56
C ASN A 433 19.21 -7.56 -26.69
N ALA A 434 18.49 -6.74 -25.94
CA ALA A 434 17.03 -6.68 -26.04
C ALA A 434 16.62 -6.07 -27.37
N GLU A 435 15.53 -6.59 -27.94
CA GLU A 435 14.94 -6.01 -29.13
C GLU A 435 14.51 -4.56 -28.89
N PRO A 436 14.48 -3.74 -29.95
CA PRO A 436 13.95 -2.39 -29.86
C PRO A 436 12.53 -2.40 -29.31
N LYS A 437 12.21 -1.46 -28.41
CA LYS A 437 10.87 -1.34 -27.83
C LYS A 437 9.75 -1.25 -28.88
N SER A 438 10.05 -0.68 -30.06
CA SER A 438 9.11 -0.57 -31.17
C SER A 438 8.58 -1.90 -31.67
N VAL A 439 9.38 -2.98 -31.59
CA VAL A 439 8.95 -4.32 -32.02
C VAL A 439 7.84 -4.83 -31.10
N LEU A 440 8.02 -4.69 -29.79
CA LEU A 440 7.00 -5.08 -28.83
C LEU A 440 5.77 -4.16 -28.88
N GLU A 441 5.95 -2.86 -29.14
CA GLU A 441 4.83 -1.94 -29.35
C GLU A 441 3.99 -2.33 -30.57
N GLU A 442 4.61 -2.81 -31.66
CA GLU A 442 3.92 -3.35 -32.82
C GLU A 442 3.13 -4.62 -32.45
N ASP A 443 3.77 -5.58 -31.77
CA ASP A 443 3.11 -6.78 -31.24
C ASP A 443 1.91 -6.41 -30.34
N CYS A 444 2.04 -5.39 -29.48
CA CYS A 444 0.95 -4.95 -28.62
C CYS A 444 -0.27 -4.38 -29.38
N ASN A 445 -0.07 -3.88 -30.59
CA ASN A 445 -1.14 -3.31 -31.41
C ASN A 445 -1.84 -4.38 -32.26
N THR A 446 -1.14 -5.46 -32.63
CA THR A 446 -1.62 -6.49 -33.54
C THR A 446 -2.07 -7.76 -32.81
N GLU A 447 -1.31 -8.16 -31.79
CA GLU A 447 -1.47 -9.42 -31.09
C GLU A 447 -2.17 -9.27 -29.74
N LEU A 448 -2.84 -10.35 -29.35
CA LEU A 448 -3.46 -10.46 -28.03
C LEU A 448 -2.38 -10.33 -26.95
N LEU A 449 -2.51 -9.28 -26.11
CA LEU A 449 -1.59 -9.00 -25.00
C LEU A 449 -0.11 -8.96 -25.45
N CYS A 450 0.16 -8.38 -26.62
CA CYS A 450 1.50 -8.31 -27.23
C CYS A 450 2.13 -9.68 -27.55
N GLY A 451 1.32 -10.74 -27.59
CA GLY A 451 1.80 -12.11 -27.75
C GLY A 451 2.60 -12.63 -26.56
N LEU A 452 2.42 -12.06 -25.36
CA LEU A 452 3.23 -12.42 -24.18
C LEU A 452 2.49 -13.39 -23.24
N PRO A 453 3.20 -14.35 -22.61
CA PRO A 453 2.63 -15.21 -21.58
C PRO A 453 2.52 -14.44 -20.24
N LEU A 454 1.52 -13.57 -20.13
CA LEU A 454 1.27 -12.78 -18.93
C LEU A 454 0.74 -13.62 -17.75
N TYR A 455 1.63 -14.02 -16.84
CA TYR A 455 1.27 -14.86 -15.69
C TYR A 455 0.25 -14.20 -14.74
N ASN A 456 0.42 -12.90 -14.44
CA ASN A 456 -0.45 -12.19 -13.51
C ASN A 456 -1.27 -11.12 -14.24
N SER A 457 -2.52 -10.90 -13.83
CA SER A 457 -3.36 -9.84 -14.37
C SER A 457 -2.73 -8.44 -14.24
N ARG A 458 -1.91 -8.19 -13.22
CA ARG A 458 -1.10 -6.97 -13.06
C ARG A 458 -0.13 -6.75 -14.22
N TRP A 459 0.37 -7.82 -14.83
CA TRP A 459 1.32 -7.69 -15.94
C TRP A 459 0.67 -7.11 -17.19
N ARG A 460 -0.67 -7.10 -17.28
CA ARG A 460 -1.40 -6.37 -18.33
C ARG A 460 -0.99 -4.90 -18.38
N ASP A 461 -0.84 -4.28 -17.21
CA ASP A 461 -0.47 -2.87 -17.10
C ASP A 461 1.05 -2.68 -17.20
N TRP A 462 1.83 -3.69 -16.84
CA TRP A 462 3.30 -3.62 -16.82
C TRP A 462 3.96 -4.04 -18.14
N LYS A 463 3.22 -4.68 -19.06
CA LYS A 463 3.75 -5.26 -20.31
C LYS A 463 4.57 -4.28 -21.15
N ASN A 464 4.21 -3.00 -21.15
CA ASN A 464 4.91 -1.95 -21.92
C ASN A 464 6.34 -1.69 -21.41
N TYR A 465 6.68 -2.15 -20.20
CA TYR A 465 8.01 -2.04 -19.61
C TYR A 465 8.87 -3.28 -19.83
N SER A 466 8.27 -4.37 -20.32
CA SER A 466 8.98 -5.62 -20.56
C SER A 466 9.99 -5.54 -21.70
N ARG A 467 10.85 -6.54 -21.78
CA ARG A 467 11.85 -6.71 -22.84
C ARG A 467 11.75 -8.12 -23.40
N TRP A 468 11.96 -8.21 -24.70
CA TRP A 468 12.11 -9.47 -25.42
C TRP A 468 13.54 -9.57 -25.92
N ILE A 469 14.18 -10.71 -25.71
CA ILE A 469 15.53 -11.02 -26.17
C ILE A 469 15.43 -12.32 -26.96
N ALA A 470 15.75 -12.29 -28.26
CA ALA A 470 15.70 -13.48 -29.09
C ALA A 470 16.65 -14.56 -28.55
N ALA A 471 16.16 -15.79 -28.45
CA ALA A 471 16.90 -16.92 -27.90
C ALA A 471 16.41 -18.25 -28.53
N PRO A 472 17.18 -19.35 -28.44
CA PRO A 472 16.74 -20.66 -28.89
C PRO A 472 15.45 -21.13 -28.20
N ILE A 473 14.80 -22.14 -28.78
CA ILE A 473 13.55 -22.69 -28.24
C ILE A 473 13.78 -23.33 -26.86
N PRO A 474 12.90 -23.12 -25.86
CA PRO A 474 12.98 -23.82 -24.58
C PRO A 474 12.62 -25.31 -24.72
N HIS A 475 13.07 -26.13 -23.76
CA HIS A 475 12.52 -27.47 -23.57
C HIS A 475 11.24 -27.38 -22.74
N LEU A 476 10.10 -27.76 -23.34
CA LEU A 476 8.81 -27.80 -22.65
C LEU A 476 8.56 -29.21 -22.08
N PRO A 477 8.24 -29.37 -20.78
CA PRO A 477 7.90 -30.67 -20.21
C PRO A 477 6.78 -31.40 -20.95
N ILE A 478 5.75 -30.66 -21.36
CA ILE A 478 4.61 -31.13 -22.14
C ILE A 478 4.20 -30.04 -23.15
N PRO A 479 3.75 -30.41 -24.35
CA PRO A 479 3.21 -29.46 -25.31
C PRO A 479 1.85 -28.92 -24.85
N THR A 480 1.48 -27.76 -25.38
CA THR A 480 0.11 -27.24 -25.26
C THR A 480 -0.73 -27.77 -26.43
N GLU A 481 -1.78 -28.50 -26.12
CA GLU A 481 -2.67 -29.14 -27.08
C GLU A 481 -4.10 -28.66 -26.81
N ILE A 482 -4.64 -27.85 -27.72
CA ILE A 482 -6.03 -27.43 -27.70
C ILE A 482 -6.79 -28.00 -28.89
N GLU A 483 -7.90 -28.68 -28.59
CA GLU A 483 -8.78 -29.29 -29.57
C GLU A 483 -10.18 -28.68 -29.48
N LEU A 484 -10.74 -28.30 -30.63
CA LEU A 484 -12.15 -27.93 -30.74
C LEU A 484 -13.00 -29.20 -30.75
N THR A 485 -13.67 -29.49 -29.64
CA THR A 485 -14.47 -30.72 -29.49
C THR A 485 -15.84 -30.62 -30.15
N PHE A 486 -16.45 -29.43 -30.14
CA PHE A 486 -17.69 -29.16 -30.85
C PHE A 486 -17.86 -27.67 -31.18
N LYS A 487 -18.67 -27.39 -32.21
CA LYS A 487 -19.17 -26.06 -32.56
C LYS A 487 -20.66 -26.16 -32.84
N THR A 488 -21.49 -25.46 -32.07
CA THR A 488 -22.94 -25.57 -32.17
C THR A 488 -23.60 -24.20 -32.24
N HIS A 489 -24.47 -23.99 -33.22
CA HIS A 489 -25.28 -22.77 -33.32
C HIS A 489 -26.46 -22.88 -32.35
N ILE A 490 -26.52 -21.98 -31.37
CA ILE A 490 -27.58 -21.93 -30.36
C ILE A 490 -28.76 -21.09 -30.89
N THR A 491 -28.44 -19.97 -31.54
CA THR A 491 -29.39 -19.10 -32.26
C THR A 491 -28.75 -18.63 -33.57
N ASP A 492 -29.46 -17.83 -34.35
CA ASP A 492 -28.93 -17.23 -35.59
C ASP A 492 -27.74 -16.29 -35.37
N THR A 493 -27.49 -15.85 -34.13
CA THR A 493 -26.36 -14.96 -33.78
C THR A 493 -25.39 -15.59 -32.78
N ARG A 494 -25.78 -16.67 -32.09
CA ARG A 494 -24.99 -17.27 -31.01
C ARG A 494 -24.40 -18.61 -31.39
N VAL A 495 -23.10 -18.74 -31.17
CA VAL A 495 -22.32 -19.95 -31.45
C VAL A 495 -21.58 -20.36 -30.19
N ARG A 496 -21.68 -21.63 -29.84
CA ARG A 496 -20.96 -22.23 -28.71
C ARG A 496 -19.81 -23.10 -29.22
N TYR A 497 -18.63 -22.84 -28.67
CA TYR A 497 -17.39 -23.57 -28.93
C TYR A 497 -17.04 -24.41 -27.71
N GLY A 498 -16.81 -25.70 -27.91
CA GLY A 498 -16.31 -26.62 -26.88
C GLY A 498 -14.83 -26.92 -27.10
N PHE A 499 -14.05 -26.93 -26.02
CA PHE A 499 -12.61 -27.10 -26.05
C PHE A 499 -12.15 -28.18 -25.07
N SER A 500 -11.13 -28.92 -25.50
CA SER A 500 -10.33 -29.82 -24.68
C SER A 500 -8.90 -29.29 -24.68
N LEU A 501 -8.35 -28.94 -23.51
CA LEU A 501 -7.02 -28.37 -23.38
C LEU A 501 -6.14 -29.24 -22.49
N LYS A 502 -5.04 -29.76 -23.04
CA LYS A 502 -3.96 -30.41 -22.31
C LYS A 502 -2.73 -29.53 -22.36
N SER A 503 -2.21 -29.11 -21.20
CA SER A 503 -1.09 -28.17 -21.11
C SER A 503 -0.50 -28.20 -19.69
N ALA A 504 0.37 -27.25 -19.35
CA ALA A 504 1.04 -27.10 -18.06
C ALA A 504 0.09 -27.14 -16.86
N ASP A 505 0.64 -27.42 -15.66
CA ASP A 505 -0.09 -27.37 -14.39
C ASP A 505 -0.62 -25.97 -14.04
N ARG A 506 -0.05 -24.93 -14.67
CA ARG A 506 -0.49 -23.54 -14.59
C ARG A 506 -0.71 -22.98 -15.99
N VAL A 507 -1.97 -22.71 -16.31
CA VAL A 507 -2.36 -22.10 -17.59
C VAL A 507 -3.19 -20.86 -17.33
N VAL A 508 -2.86 -19.79 -18.05
CA VAL A 508 -3.67 -18.58 -18.13
C VAL A 508 -4.29 -18.53 -19.52
N LEU A 509 -5.62 -18.57 -19.57
CA LEU A 509 -6.38 -18.39 -20.80
C LEU A 509 -6.77 -16.92 -20.94
N TYR A 510 -6.54 -16.39 -22.14
CA TYR A 510 -6.89 -15.04 -22.54
C TYR A 510 -8.04 -15.12 -23.53
N VAL A 511 -9.25 -14.82 -23.08
CA VAL A 511 -10.46 -14.89 -23.91
C VAL A 511 -10.74 -13.51 -24.49
N ASP A 512 -10.48 -13.33 -25.78
CA ASP A 512 -10.65 -12.05 -26.47
C ASP A 512 -11.72 -12.16 -27.57
N PRO A 513 -12.91 -11.57 -27.36
CA PRO A 513 -13.93 -11.51 -28.40
C PRO A 513 -13.42 -10.73 -29.61
N TYR A 514 -13.67 -11.24 -30.81
CA TYR A 514 -13.38 -10.47 -32.03
C TYR A 514 -14.25 -9.19 -32.09
N PRO A 515 -13.86 -8.17 -32.86
CA PRO A 515 -14.63 -6.95 -33.03
C PRO A 515 -16.11 -7.23 -33.36
N ASN A 516 -17.02 -6.51 -32.70
CA ASN A 516 -18.48 -6.67 -32.79
C ASN A 516 -19.06 -7.99 -32.22
N THR A 517 -18.24 -8.82 -31.59
CA THR A 517 -18.71 -10.03 -30.88
C THR A 517 -18.60 -9.85 -29.36
N THR A 518 -19.36 -10.63 -28.61
CA THR A 518 -19.30 -10.66 -27.14
C THR A 518 -19.38 -12.07 -26.60
N VAL A 519 -18.84 -12.33 -25.41
CA VAL A 519 -19.08 -13.59 -24.70
C VAL A 519 -20.46 -13.50 -24.05
N ALA A 520 -21.39 -14.34 -24.49
CA ALA A 520 -22.73 -14.43 -23.92
C ALA A 520 -22.77 -15.29 -22.65
N ASP A 521 -22.05 -16.40 -22.67
CA ASP A 521 -22.00 -17.37 -21.58
C ASP A 521 -20.73 -18.25 -21.70
N TRP A 522 -20.35 -18.96 -20.64
CA TRP A 522 -19.25 -19.92 -20.67
C TRP A 522 -19.35 -20.93 -19.52
N SER A 523 -18.50 -21.96 -19.53
CA SER A 523 -18.40 -22.91 -18.41
C SER A 523 -17.61 -22.38 -17.21
N PHE A 524 -17.04 -21.18 -17.29
CA PHE A 524 -16.27 -20.58 -16.20
C PHE A 524 -17.15 -19.76 -15.25
N ASP A 525 -16.55 -19.16 -14.22
CA ASP A 525 -17.23 -18.25 -13.30
C ASP A 525 -17.87 -17.09 -14.07
N LEU A 526 -19.16 -16.80 -13.80
CA LEU A 526 -19.92 -15.79 -14.54
C LEU A 526 -19.70 -14.36 -14.03
N THR A 527 -18.98 -14.17 -12.92
CA THR A 527 -18.71 -12.85 -12.32
C THR A 527 -18.08 -11.88 -13.31
N PRO A 528 -17.04 -12.25 -14.11
CA PRO A 528 -16.46 -11.33 -15.08
C PRO A 528 -17.48 -10.81 -16.11
N LEU A 529 -18.43 -11.66 -16.53
CA LEU A 529 -19.49 -11.27 -17.48
C LEU A 529 -20.54 -10.39 -16.80
N LYS A 530 -21.04 -10.80 -15.63
CA LYS A 530 -22.05 -10.06 -14.85
C LYS A 530 -21.57 -8.68 -14.42
N SER A 531 -20.29 -8.58 -14.05
CA SER A 531 -19.62 -7.35 -13.62
C SER A 531 -18.98 -6.57 -14.78
N LYS A 532 -19.16 -7.02 -16.03
CA LYS A 532 -18.67 -6.34 -17.25
C LYS A 532 -17.18 -6.01 -17.21
N PHE A 533 -16.36 -7.00 -16.89
CA PHE A 533 -14.90 -6.85 -16.89
C PHE A 533 -14.39 -6.52 -18.30
N PRO A 534 -13.31 -5.74 -18.42
CA PRO A 534 -12.75 -5.40 -19.73
C PRO A 534 -12.08 -6.61 -20.38
N THR A 535 -12.31 -6.77 -21.69
CA THR A 535 -11.61 -7.78 -22.50
C THR A 535 -10.13 -7.40 -22.70
N PRO A 536 -9.25 -8.37 -22.96
CA PRO A 536 -9.50 -9.82 -22.92
C PRO A 536 -9.74 -10.32 -21.48
N TYR A 537 -10.57 -11.36 -21.31
CA TYR A 537 -10.80 -11.95 -19.98
C TYR A 537 -9.63 -12.87 -19.59
N PHE A 538 -9.26 -12.87 -18.31
CA PHE A 538 -8.22 -13.74 -17.76
C PHE A 538 -8.90 -14.88 -17.01
N VAL A 539 -8.62 -16.12 -17.43
CA VAL A 539 -9.08 -17.32 -16.73
C VAL A 539 -7.86 -18.12 -16.28
N TYR A 540 -7.78 -18.35 -14.98
CA TYR A 540 -6.71 -19.11 -14.36
C TYR A 540 -7.13 -20.56 -14.21
N HIS A 541 -6.37 -21.47 -14.81
CA HIS A 541 -6.51 -22.90 -14.57
C HIS A 541 -5.23 -23.43 -13.91
N PHE A 542 -5.42 -24.07 -12.76
CA PHE A 542 -4.36 -24.68 -11.99
C PHE A 542 -4.76 -26.11 -11.65
N TYR A 543 -3.85 -27.07 -11.85
CA TYR A 543 -4.00 -28.43 -11.36
C TYR A 543 -2.72 -28.88 -10.64
N SER A 544 -2.77 -30.04 -9.98
CA SER A 544 -1.60 -30.63 -9.32
C SER A 544 -1.59 -32.15 -9.46
N MET A 545 -2.67 -32.82 -9.08
CA MET A 545 -2.75 -34.30 -9.08
C MET A 545 -3.62 -34.87 -10.21
N ASP A 546 -4.37 -34.03 -10.92
CA ASP A 546 -5.29 -34.43 -11.99
C ASP A 546 -4.79 -33.82 -13.30
N ASP A 547 -4.18 -34.65 -14.14
CA ASP A 547 -3.58 -34.28 -15.42
C ASP A 547 -4.55 -34.42 -16.61
N ARG A 548 -5.83 -34.67 -16.32
CA ARG A 548 -6.85 -34.78 -17.38
C ARG A 548 -7.01 -33.45 -18.10
N PRO A 549 -7.22 -33.46 -19.43
CA PRO A 549 -7.44 -32.24 -20.19
C PRO A 549 -8.60 -31.42 -19.64
N LEU A 550 -8.41 -30.11 -19.50
CA LEU A 550 -9.44 -29.16 -19.13
C LEU A 550 -10.51 -29.13 -20.23
N GLN A 551 -11.73 -29.54 -19.87
CA GLN A 551 -12.90 -29.41 -20.73
C GLN A 551 -13.64 -28.12 -20.39
N PHE A 552 -13.85 -27.26 -21.38
CA PHE A 552 -14.59 -26.01 -21.19
C PHE A 552 -15.33 -25.61 -22.46
N TRP A 553 -16.29 -24.69 -22.34
CA TRP A 553 -16.98 -24.13 -23.49
C TRP A 553 -17.19 -22.62 -23.34
N ILE A 554 -17.24 -21.93 -24.48
CA ILE A 554 -17.47 -20.49 -24.57
C ILE A 554 -18.58 -20.25 -25.61
N GLU A 555 -19.61 -19.52 -25.21
CA GLU A 555 -20.69 -19.08 -26.09
C GLU A 555 -20.46 -17.63 -26.49
N MET A 556 -20.32 -17.40 -27.80
CA MET A 556 -20.14 -16.10 -28.41
C MET A 556 -21.46 -15.62 -29.02
N ASP A 557 -21.80 -14.35 -28.81
CA ASP A 557 -22.84 -13.64 -29.56
C ASP A 557 -22.18 -12.74 -30.60
N ARG A 558 -22.41 -13.03 -31.88
CA ARG A 558 -21.84 -12.29 -33.01
C ARG A 558 -22.57 -10.97 -33.27
N GLY A 559 -23.77 -10.78 -32.69
CA GLY A 559 -24.62 -9.61 -32.98
C GLY A 559 -25.15 -9.53 -34.41
N SER A 560 -24.72 -10.42 -35.31
CA SER A 560 -25.18 -10.53 -36.70
C SER A 560 -25.37 -11.99 -37.09
N THR A 561 -26.14 -12.22 -38.15
CA THR A 561 -26.31 -13.54 -38.78
C THR A 561 -25.22 -13.83 -39.82
N ASP A 562 -24.22 -12.95 -39.93
CA ASP A 562 -23.09 -13.13 -40.83
C ASP A 562 -22.02 -13.99 -40.15
N TYR A 563 -21.74 -15.14 -40.76
CA TYR A 563 -20.84 -16.15 -40.22
C TYR A 563 -19.39 -16.01 -40.70
N GLU A 564 -19.08 -15.02 -41.55
CA GLU A 564 -17.72 -14.79 -42.04
C GLU A 564 -16.81 -14.10 -41.01
N GLY A 565 -15.54 -14.55 -40.94
CA GLY A 565 -14.51 -14.03 -40.05
C GLY A 565 -14.46 -14.70 -38.66
N GLY A 566 -13.34 -14.46 -37.95
CA GLY A 566 -13.13 -14.94 -36.58
C GLY A 566 -14.14 -14.38 -35.58
N THR A 567 -14.51 -15.20 -34.60
CA THR A 567 -15.43 -14.84 -33.51
C THR A 567 -14.72 -14.71 -32.17
N LEU A 568 -13.67 -15.50 -31.97
CA LEU A 568 -12.96 -15.59 -30.71
C LEU A 568 -11.47 -15.73 -31.00
N ARG A 569 -10.66 -14.87 -30.38
CA ARG A 569 -9.23 -15.08 -30.23
C ARG A 569 -8.98 -15.65 -28.84
N LEU A 570 -8.39 -16.84 -28.80
CA LEU A 570 -8.03 -17.51 -27.56
C LEU A 570 -6.50 -17.54 -27.44
N GLY A 571 -6.00 -16.83 -26.44
CA GLY A 571 -4.60 -16.93 -26.03
C GLY A 571 -4.42 -17.96 -24.92
N ILE A 572 -3.33 -18.73 -24.97
CA ILE A 572 -3.02 -19.77 -24.00
C ILE A 572 -1.58 -19.55 -23.53
N GLY A 573 -1.42 -19.05 -22.31
CA GLY A 573 -0.12 -18.94 -21.64
C GLY A 573 0.10 -20.13 -20.71
N ALA A 574 1.04 -21.01 -21.05
CA ALA A 574 1.42 -22.15 -20.23
C ALA A 574 2.71 -21.81 -19.44
N HIS A 575 2.75 -22.14 -18.15
CA HIS A 575 3.83 -21.74 -17.24
C HIS A 575 4.38 -22.93 -16.44
N PHE A 576 5.69 -23.16 -16.52
CA PHE A 576 6.39 -24.34 -15.95
C PHE A 576 7.34 -23.93 -14.80
N LEU A 577 6.80 -23.57 -13.64
CA LEU A 577 7.52 -22.89 -12.54
C LEU A 577 8.55 -23.73 -11.76
N TYR A 578 8.54 -25.06 -11.89
CA TYR A 578 9.40 -25.95 -11.07
C TYR A 578 10.19 -26.96 -11.92
N HIS A 579 10.54 -26.57 -13.14
CA HIS A 579 11.19 -27.43 -14.13
C HIS A 579 12.60 -26.92 -14.49
N GLU A 580 13.42 -26.63 -13.47
CA GLU A 580 14.81 -26.21 -13.65
C GLU A 580 15.66 -27.25 -14.41
N ASP A 581 15.25 -28.52 -14.34
CA ASP A 581 15.84 -29.62 -15.12
C ASP A 581 15.68 -29.46 -16.64
N GLN A 582 14.73 -28.62 -17.08
CA GLN A 582 14.47 -28.33 -18.48
C GLN A 582 15.21 -27.08 -19.00
N TYR A 583 15.96 -26.38 -18.16
CA TYR A 583 16.63 -25.15 -18.57
C TYR A 583 17.75 -25.44 -19.56
N THR A 584 17.75 -24.71 -20.68
CA THR A 584 18.86 -24.79 -21.64
C THR A 584 20.10 -24.08 -21.09
N GLU A 585 21.27 -24.41 -21.62
CA GLU A 585 22.53 -23.79 -21.18
C GLU A 585 22.55 -22.28 -21.48
N GLU A 586 21.91 -21.86 -22.58
CA GLU A 586 21.74 -20.44 -22.91
C GLU A 586 20.87 -19.73 -21.88
N PHE A 587 19.81 -20.36 -21.39
CA PHE A 587 18.95 -19.76 -20.38
C PHE A 587 19.67 -19.61 -19.05
N LYS A 588 20.39 -20.65 -18.60
CA LYS A 588 21.23 -20.58 -17.39
C LYS A 588 22.29 -19.48 -17.52
N GLY A 589 22.99 -19.44 -18.66
CA GLY A 589 23.98 -18.40 -18.93
C GLY A 589 23.40 -16.99 -18.92
N PHE A 590 22.17 -16.81 -19.43
CA PHE A 590 21.47 -15.53 -19.36
C PHE A 590 21.07 -15.14 -17.94
N LEU A 591 20.62 -16.08 -17.12
CA LEU A 591 20.31 -15.82 -15.71
C LEU A 591 21.56 -15.37 -14.91
N ASP A 592 22.75 -15.89 -15.27
CA ASP A 592 24.02 -15.49 -14.66
C ASP A 592 24.47 -14.06 -15.01
N GLU A 593 23.89 -13.43 -16.04
CA GLU A 593 24.17 -12.03 -16.39
C GLU A 593 23.51 -11.02 -15.43
N PHE A 594 22.56 -11.48 -14.60
CA PHE A 594 21.87 -10.61 -13.67
C PHE A 594 22.81 -10.17 -12.53
N PRO A 595 22.87 -8.87 -12.20
CA PRO A 595 23.68 -8.38 -11.09
C PRO A 595 23.26 -9.01 -9.75
N GLU A 596 24.19 -9.18 -8.81
CA GLU A 596 23.91 -9.84 -7.52
C GLU A 596 22.84 -9.14 -6.66
N TRP A 597 22.61 -7.84 -6.87
CA TRP A 597 21.55 -7.08 -6.20
C TRP A 597 20.16 -7.26 -6.85
N SER A 598 20.07 -8.03 -7.92
CA SER A 598 18.84 -8.41 -8.61
C SER A 598 18.52 -9.89 -8.36
N TYR A 599 17.24 -10.21 -8.31
CA TYR A 599 16.73 -11.56 -8.21
C TYR A 599 15.82 -11.85 -9.42
N PRO A 600 16.34 -12.60 -10.42
CA PRO A 600 15.51 -13.13 -11.48
C PRO A 600 14.59 -14.20 -10.88
N ILE A 601 13.29 -14.04 -11.09
CA ILE A 601 12.26 -15.03 -10.80
C ILE A 601 11.94 -15.69 -12.13
N ASP A 602 12.44 -16.90 -12.30
CA ASP A 602 12.57 -17.51 -13.62
C ASP A 602 11.79 -18.81 -13.77
N TRP A 603 11.35 -19.09 -14.99
CA TRP A 603 10.75 -20.36 -15.41
C TRP A 603 10.61 -20.46 -16.93
N VAL A 604 10.22 -21.64 -17.43
CA VAL A 604 9.93 -21.87 -18.86
C VAL A 604 8.44 -21.64 -19.15
N ALA A 605 8.12 -21.03 -20.28
CA ALA A 605 6.74 -20.77 -20.68
C ALA A 605 6.48 -20.99 -22.18
N SER A 606 5.20 -21.11 -22.54
CA SER A 606 4.76 -21.02 -23.93
C SER A 606 3.55 -20.12 -24.06
N PHE A 607 3.41 -19.46 -25.21
CA PHE A 607 2.23 -18.69 -25.57
C PHE A 607 1.71 -19.13 -26.93
N GLU A 608 0.42 -19.47 -27.01
CA GLU A 608 -0.27 -19.72 -28.27
C GLU A 608 -1.43 -18.74 -28.46
N SER A 609 -1.59 -18.19 -29.67
CA SER A 609 -2.75 -17.37 -30.06
C SER A 609 -3.49 -18.04 -31.20
N ARG A 610 -4.76 -18.38 -30.99
CA ARG A 610 -5.62 -19.08 -31.97
C ARG A 610 -6.93 -18.34 -32.21
N ILE A 611 -7.43 -18.38 -33.44
CA ILE A 611 -8.66 -17.71 -33.87
C ILE A 611 -9.71 -18.77 -34.27
N PHE A 612 -10.97 -18.60 -33.85
CA PHE A 612 -12.07 -19.58 -34.02
C PHE A 612 -13.39 -18.99 -34.53
#